data_AF-A0A964IFQ9-F1
#
_entry.id   AF-A0A964IFQ9-F1
#
_cell.length_a   1.000
_cell.length_b   1.000
_cell.length_c   1.000
_cell.angle_alpha   90.00
_cell.angle_beta   90.00
_cell.angle_gamma   90.00
#
_symmetry.space_group_name_H-M   'P 1'
#
loop_
_entity.id
_entity.type
_entity.pdbx_description
1 polymer ?
#
loop_
_entity_poly.entity_id
_entity_poly.type
_entity_poly.pdbx_seq_one_letter_code
_entity_poly.pdbx_strand_id
1 'polypeptide(L)'
;MPDGTYGTTSSGVPITDQYIAKTVFDAEAGFQVDELVRRRRVGRPPIGSGAATVESVRLDPELGSALRARAERDRETASAVIRKALRAYLGLSQDEGSRSAAR
;
A
#
# COMPACT_ATOMS: atom_id res chain seq x y z
N MET A 1 26.62 -29.77 18.25
CA MET A 1 25.15 -29.77 18.33
C MET A 1 24.66 -29.91 16.90
N PRO A 2 23.75 -30.85 16.58
CA PRO A 2 23.28 -31.01 15.21
C PRO A 2 22.52 -29.75 14.80
N ASP A 3 22.97 -29.14 13.72
CA ASP A 3 22.50 -27.90 13.13
C ASP A 3 21.12 -28.15 12.51
N GLY A 4 20.08 -27.98 13.33
CA GLY A 4 18.71 -28.22 12.93
C GLY A 4 18.29 -27.18 11.90
N THR A 5 17.73 -27.63 10.77
CA THR A 5 17.02 -26.73 9.85
C THR A 5 15.53 -26.78 10.19
N TYR A 6 14.97 -25.64 10.60
CA TYR A 6 13.60 -25.50 11.11
C TYR A 6 12.59 -25.04 10.06
N GLY A 7 13.00 -24.99 8.79
CA GLY A 7 12.16 -24.56 7.66
C GLY A 7 12.88 -23.57 6.75
N THR A 8 12.12 -22.87 5.92
CA THR A 8 12.64 -21.83 5.02
C THR A 8 11.83 -20.54 5.14
N THR A 9 12.50 -19.41 4.91
CA THR A 9 11.85 -18.10 4.80
C THR A 9 11.00 -18.01 3.53
N SER A 10 10.16 -16.98 3.40
CA SER A 10 9.41 -16.71 2.15
C SER A 10 10.33 -16.50 0.93
N SER A 11 11.59 -16.14 1.16
CA SER A 11 12.65 -16.05 0.14
C SER A 11 13.42 -17.35 -0.10
N GLY A 12 13.07 -18.45 0.57
CA GLY A 12 13.71 -19.77 0.41
C GLY A 12 14.99 -19.98 1.23
N VAL A 13 15.38 -19.03 2.09
CA VAL A 13 16.57 -19.14 2.95
C VAL A 13 16.29 -20.12 4.09
N PRO A 14 17.14 -21.15 4.33
CA PRO A 14 16.95 -22.11 5.41
C PRO A 14 17.12 -21.47 6.79
N ILE A 15 16.23 -21.81 7.71
CA ILE A 15 16.25 -21.33 9.09
C ILE A 15 17.09 -22.32 9.91
N THR A 16 18.35 -21.98 10.14
CA THR A 16 19.28 -22.76 10.97
C THR A 16 19.36 -22.20 12.38
N ASP A 17 19.95 -22.95 13.32
CA ASP A 17 20.27 -22.45 14.66
C ASP A 17 21.09 -21.15 14.63
N GLN A 18 22.04 -21.04 13.69
CA GLN A 18 22.82 -19.83 13.50
C GLN A 18 21.97 -18.65 13.02
N TYR A 19 21.02 -18.91 12.11
CA TYR A 19 20.07 -17.88 11.64
C TYR A 19 19.20 -17.38 12.80
N ILE A 20 18.72 -18.29 13.64
CA ILE A 20 17.93 -17.97 14.83
C ILE A 20 18.76 -17.14 15.80
N ALA A 21 19.97 -17.58 16.16
CA ALA A 21 20.85 -16.87 17.08
C ALA A 21 21.18 -15.46 16.60
N LYS A 22 21.47 -15.31 15.29
CA LYS A 22 21.69 -13.99 14.68
C LYS A 22 20.45 -13.11 14.79
N THR A 23 19.27 -13.66 14.49
CA THR A 23 18.01 -12.91 14.53
C THR A 23 17.67 -12.46 15.96
N VAL A 24 17.94 -13.30 16.97
CA VAL A 24 17.79 -12.95 18.39
C VAL A 24 18.73 -11.81 18.76
N PHE A 25 20.02 -11.92 18.41
CA PHE A 25 20.99 -10.87 18.66
C PHE A 25 20.60 -9.54 18.01
N ASP A 26 20.18 -9.57 16.74
CA ASP A 26 19.73 -8.38 16.02
C ASP A 26 18.50 -7.74 16.69
N ALA A 27 17.59 -8.56 17.24
CA ALA A 27 16.40 -8.07 17.95
C ALA A 27 16.75 -7.45 19.30
N GLU A 28 17.67 -8.05 20.06
CA GLU A 28 18.16 -7.54 21.34
C GLU A 28 18.99 -6.25 21.19
N ALA A 29 19.78 -6.14 20.13
CA ALA A 29 20.53 -4.93 19.81
C ALA A 29 19.63 -3.72 19.54
N GLY A 30 18.39 -3.97 19.11
CA GLY A 30 17.39 -2.95 18.80
C GLY A 30 17.67 -2.22 17.49
N PHE A 31 16.61 -1.68 16.89
CA PHE A 31 16.75 -0.87 15.67
C PHE A 31 16.97 0.60 16.00
N GLN A 32 17.90 1.25 15.29
CA GLN A 32 18.13 2.69 15.36
C GLN A 32 16.94 3.44 14.75
N VAL A 33 15.97 3.82 15.59
CA VAL A 33 14.70 4.45 15.19
C VAL A 33 14.95 5.73 14.39
N ASP A 34 15.94 6.54 14.78
CA ASP A 34 16.26 7.78 14.08
C ASP A 34 16.73 7.55 12.64
N GLU A 35 17.47 6.47 12.38
CA GLU A 35 17.87 6.10 11.03
C GLU A 35 16.68 5.59 10.21
N LEU A 36 15.81 4.79 10.83
CA LEU A 36 14.59 4.28 10.20
C LEU A 36 13.62 5.40 9.81
N VAL A 37 13.44 6.40 10.68
CA VAL A 37 12.58 7.56 10.43
C VAL A 37 13.18 8.45 9.34
N ARG A 38 14.49 8.68 9.34
CA ARG A 38 15.18 9.46 8.29
C ARG A 38 15.09 8.81 6.91
N ARG A 39 15.16 7.47 6.84
CA ARG A 39 14.95 6.70 5.60
C ARG A 39 13.49 6.75 5.11
N ARG A 40 12.51 6.95 6.01
CA ARG A 40 11.10 7.16 5.66
C ARG A 40 10.83 8.62 5.25
N ARG A 41 11.39 9.05 4.11
CA ARG A 41 10.98 10.32 3.46
C ARG A 41 9.61 10.26 2.78
N VAL A 42 8.92 9.12 2.82
CA VAL A 42 7.74 8.89 1.98
C VAL A 42 6.59 8.50 2.89
N GLY A 43 5.73 9.47 3.21
CA GLY A 43 4.34 9.16 3.57
C GLY A 43 3.66 8.40 2.42
N ARG A 44 2.39 8.03 2.57
CA ARG A 44 1.67 7.40 1.44
C ARG A 44 1.80 8.30 0.20
N PRO A 45 2.24 7.78 -0.96
CA PRO A 45 2.34 8.57 -2.18
C PRO A 45 1.05 9.35 -2.44
N PRO A 46 1.14 10.65 -2.82
CA PRO A 46 -0.03 11.47 -3.09
C PRO A 46 -0.85 10.89 -4.26
N ILE A 47 -2.16 11.12 -4.25
CA ILE A 47 -3.04 10.81 -5.39
C ILE A 47 -3.37 12.14 -6.05
N GLY A 48 -2.72 12.45 -7.18
CA GLY A 48 -2.85 13.74 -7.86
C GLY A 48 -1.88 14.78 -7.33
N SER A 49 -2.34 16.01 -7.14
CA SER A 49 -1.52 17.17 -6.74
C SER A 49 -1.18 17.23 -5.25
N GLY A 50 -1.66 16.30 -4.43
CA GLY A 50 -1.42 16.33 -2.99
C GLY A 50 -1.88 15.08 -2.24
N ALA A 51 -1.82 15.15 -0.91
CA ALA A 51 -2.31 14.10 -0.03
C ALA A 51 -3.82 13.90 -0.24
N ALA A 52 -4.24 12.66 -0.44
CA ALA A 52 -5.66 12.33 -0.57
C ALA A 52 -6.37 12.42 0.78
N THR A 53 -7.53 13.08 0.84
CA THR A 53 -8.44 13.01 1.97
C THR A 53 -9.40 11.83 1.82
N VAL A 54 -9.87 11.29 2.94
CA VAL A 54 -10.87 10.20 2.95
C VAL A 54 -12.24 10.83 3.19
N GLU A 55 -13.08 10.82 2.16
CA GLU A 55 -14.47 11.27 2.27
C GLU A 55 -15.40 10.07 2.48
N SER A 56 -16.25 10.12 3.51
CA SER A 56 -17.25 9.07 3.78
C SER A 56 -18.51 9.29 2.93
N VAL A 57 -18.87 8.31 2.09
CA VAL A 57 -20.06 8.37 1.24
C VAL A 57 -21.03 7.25 1.64
N ARG A 58 -22.32 7.59 1.83
CA ARG A 58 -23.38 6.61 2.04
C ARG A 58 -23.93 6.16 0.69
N LEU A 59 -23.89 4.86 0.44
CA LEU A 59 -24.47 4.22 -0.74
C LEU A 59 -25.64 3.36 -0.29
N ASP A 60 -26.71 3.35 -1.06
CA ASP A 60 -27.74 2.33 -0.89
C ASP A 60 -27.20 0.93 -1.27
N PRO A 61 -27.83 -0.16 -0.80
CA PRO A 61 -27.34 -1.51 -1.02
C PRO A 61 -27.24 -1.92 -2.50
N GLU A 62 -28.13 -1.40 -3.35
CA GLU A 62 -28.15 -1.73 -4.78
C GLU A 62 -26.96 -1.07 -5.48
N LEU A 63 -26.75 0.22 -5.23
CA LEU A 63 -25.62 0.98 -5.77
C LEU A 63 -24.27 0.43 -5.28
N GLY A 64 -24.16 0.07 -4.00
CA GLY A 64 -22.97 -0.57 -3.46
C GLY A 64 -22.65 -1.92 -4.13
N SER A 65 -23.67 -2.68 -4.49
CA SER A 65 -23.53 -3.96 -5.19
C SER A 65 -23.14 -3.78 -6.66
N ALA A 66 -23.77 -2.83 -7.36
CA ALA A 66 -23.40 -2.46 -8.72
C ALA A 66 -21.95 -1.96 -8.80
N LEU A 67 -21.51 -1.17 -7.82
CA LEU A 67 -20.13 -0.70 -7.72
C LEU A 67 -19.13 -1.85 -7.55
N ARG A 68 -19.42 -2.82 -6.68
CA ARG A 68 -18.57 -4.00 -6.48
C ARG A 68 -18.47 -4.84 -7.75
N ALA A 69 -19.60 -5.12 -8.41
CA ALA A 69 -19.62 -5.86 -9.67
C ALA A 69 -18.81 -5.13 -10.77
N ARG A 70 -18.90 -3.80 -10.83
CA ARG A 70 -18.09 -2.98 -11.74
C ARG A 70 -16.60 -3.07 -11.44
N ALA A 71 -16.24 -2.96 -10.16
CA ALA A 71 -14.86 -3.03 -9.68
C ALA A 71 -14.21 -4.39 -10.00
N GLU A 72 -14.94 -5.49 -9.76
CA GLU A 72 -14.49 -6.85 -10.08
C GLU A 72 -14.25 -7.04 -11.58
N ARG A 73 -15.21 -6.62 -12.41
CA ARG A 73 -15.10 -6.75 -13.87
C ARG A 73 -13.93 -5.96 -14.44
N ASP A 74 -13.70 -4.75 -13.93
CA ASP A 74 -12.62 -3.88 -14.38
C ASP A 74 -11.28 -4.20 -13.69
N ARG A 75 -11.25 -5.19 -12.76
CA ARG A 75 -10.11 -5.55 -11.89
C ARG A 75 -9.51 -4.35 -11.16
N GLU A 76 -10.38 -3.48 -10.67
CA GLU A 76 -10.03 -2.24 -9.98
C GLU A 76 -10.61 -2.21 -8.58
N THR A 77 -10.13 -1.28 -7.76
CA THR A 77 -10.74 -1.02 -6.45
C THR A 77 -12.03 -0.22 -6.60
N ALA A 78 -12.99 -0.41 -5.69
CA ALA A 78 -14.22 0.38 -5.65
C ALA A 78 -13.94 1.90 -5.64
N SER A 79 -12.93 2.35 -4.89
CA SER A 79 -12.53 3.76 -4.86
C SER A 79 -11.96 4.26 -6.19
N ALA A 80 -11.29 3.41 -6.98
CA ALA A 80 -10.81 3.78 -8.31
C ALA A 80 -11.98 3.99 -9.28
N VAL A 81 -12.97 3.09 -9.25
CA VAL A 81 -14.21 3.23 -10.03
C VAL A 81 -14.98 4.49 -9.63
N ILE A 82 -15.15 4.75 -8.33
CA ILE A 82 -15.79 5.99 -7.83
C ILE A 82 -15.07 7.22 -8.37
N ARG A 83 -13.74 7.30 -8.25
CA ARG A 83 -12.98 8.45 -8.75
C ARG A 83 -13.10 8.62 -10.27
N LYS A 84 -13.15 7.54 -11.05
CA LYS A 84 -13.39 7.61 -12.49
C LYS A 84 -14.79 8.14 -12.80
N ALA A 85 -15.81 7.63 -12.11
CA ALA A 85 -17.18 8.10 -12.26
C ALA A 85 -17.32 9.58 -11.92
N LEU A 86 -16.72 10.04 -10.82
CA LEU A 86 -16.73 11.46 -10.43
C LEU A 86 -16.04 12.34 -11.46
N ARG A 87 -14.88 11.92 -12.00
CA ARG A 87 -14.20 12.68 -13.07
C ARG A 87 -15.04 12.76 -14.34
N ALA A 88 -15.64 11.66 -14.76
CA ALA A 88 -16.52 11.64 -15.93
C ALA A 88 -17.77 12.52 -15.71
N TYR A 89 -18.38 12.46 -14.53
CA TYR A 89 -19.55 13.26 -14.17
C TYR A 89 -19.24 14.77 -14.13
N LEU A 90 -18.06 15.14 -13.62
CA LEU A 90 -17.62 16.53 -13.51
C LEU A 90 -16.89 17.04 -14.76
N GLY A 91 -16.71 16.22 -15.80
CA GLY A 91 -15.97 16.60 -17.01
C GLY A 91 -14.47 16.83 -16.80
N LEU A 92 -13.86 16.26 -15.75
CA LEU A 92 -12.44 16.40 -15.46
C LEU A 92 -11.62 15.39 -16.28
N SER A 93 -10.85 15.88 -17.26
CA SER A 93 -9.88 15.06 -18.00
C SER A 93 -8.64 14.77 -17.14
N GLN A 94 -7.96 13.65 -17.39
CA GLN A 94 -6.84 13.14 -16.56
C GLN A 94 -5.58 14.04 -16.59
N ASP A 95 -5.60 15.16 -17.32
CA ASP A 95 -4.41 15.94 -17.69
C ASP A 95 -4.06 17.10 -16.74
N GLU A 96 -4.90 17.43 -15.76
CA GLU A 96 -4.64 18.58 -14.88
C GLU A 96 -3.70 18.24 -13.71
N GLY A 97 -3.66 16.98 -13.28
CA GLY A 97 -2.79 16.53 -12.18
C GLY A 97 -1.31 16.42 -12.55
N SER A 98 -1.00 16.14 -13.82
CA SER A 98 0.38 15.97 -14.30
C SER A 98 1.06 17.32 -14.61
N ARG A 99 0.28 18.35 -15.01
CA ARG A 99 0.81 19.69 -15.35
C ARG A 99 1.14 20.56 -14.13
N SER A 100 0.55 20.29 -12.96
CA SER A 100 0.77 21.08 -11.75
C SER A 100 2.07 20.73 -11.00
N ALA A 101 2.64 19.54 -11.23
CA ALA A 101 3.89 19.10 -10.61
C ALA A 101 5.17 19.63 -11.30
N ALA A 102 5.02 20.46 -12.35
CA ALA A 102 6.13 20.98 -13.16
C ALA A 102 6.35 22.49 -13.03
N ARG A 103 5.84 23.14 -11.98
CA ARG A 103 6.08 24.56 -11.68
C ARG A 103 6.64 24.77 -10.28
#